data_AF-A0A1I7E5M0-F1
#
_entry.id   AF-A0A1I7E5M0-F1
#
_cell.length_a   1.000
_cell.length_b   1.000
_cell.length_c   1.000
_cell.angle_alpha   90.00
_cell.angle_beta   90.00
_cell.angle_gamma   90.00
#
_symmetry.space_group_name_H-M   'P 1'
#
loop_
_entity.id
_entity.type
_entity.pdbx_description
1 polymer ?
#
loop_
_entity_poly.entity_id
_entity_poly.type
_entity_poly.pdbx_seq_one_letter_code
_entity_poly.pdbx_strand_id
1 'polypeptide(L)'
;MRLGKIKQVIGLGMLLLVLLQPFSGKSQSHEATQLMLNYEKLMQLKEILDQMHKGYVVLEQGYARVKGIAEGNFKLHEAFLSEPLKVSPEVRTYYRVADIIQYQQRILGEYKSTYAKVSDGDFFSKAELAFLAEMYEGLFKASLRNLDELVLILTAGELRMSDFERLEAIDRLHVEMSGLLVSLRDINTEINSLGIQRNRVRNERKSILELNGIKP
;
A
#
# COMPACT_ATOMS: atom_id res chain seq x y z
N MET A 1 13.66 124.69 -35.30
CA MET A 1 12.71 123.66 -34.78
C MET A 1 12.78 122.29 -35.49
N ARG A 2 13.74 122.03 -36.41
CA ARG A 2 13.81 120.75 -37.19
C ARG A 2 14.83 119.72 -36.66
N LEU A 3 15.82 120.10 -35.84
CA LEU A 3 16.86 119.18 -35.32
C LEU A 3 16.41 118.29 -34.15
N GLY A 4 15.45 118.72 -33.32
CA GLY A 4 14.98 117.95 -32.16
C GLY A 4 14.12 116.73 -32.52
N LYS A 5 13.32 116.84 -33.59
CA LYS A 5 12.47 115.74 -34.08
C LYS A 5 13.28 114.60 -34.69
N ILE A 6 14.43 114.89 -35.32
CA ILE A 6 15.32 113.87 -35.90
C ILE A 6 16.00 113.03 -34.80
N LYS A 7 16.45 113.66 -33.71
CA LYS A 7 17.01 112.94 -32.55
C LYS A 7 15.97 112.05 -31.86
N GLN A 8 14.70 112.50 -31.80
CA GLN A 8 13.60 111.68 -31.26
C GLN A 8 13.26 110.50 -32.16
N VAL A 9 13.24 110.66 -33.49
CA VAL A 9 12.97 109.56 -34.42
C VAL A 9 14.11 108.53 -34.42
N ILE A 10 15.37 108.98 -34.35
CA ILE A 10 16.53 108.09 -34.21
C ILE A 10 16.48 107.35 -32.87
N GLY A 11 16.19 108.04 -31.77
CA GLY A 11 16.02 107.42 -30.46
C GLY A 11 14.88 106.40 -30.41
N LEU A 12 13.73 106.72 -31.05
CA LEU A 12 12.58 105.83 -31.14
C LEU A 12 12.89 104.61 -32.02
N GLY A 13 13.62 104.79 -33.12
CA GLY A 13 14.09 103.70 -33.98
C GLY A 13 15.07 102.77 -33.28
N MET A 14 15.97 103.31 -32.46
CA MET A 14 16.91 102.52 -31.65
C MET A 14 16.19 101.75 -30.54
N LEU A 15 15.17 102.35 -29.92
CA LEU A 15 14.30 101.68 -28.94
C LEU A 15 13.48 100.54 -29.58
N LEU A 16 12.97 100.76 -30.80
CA LEU A 16 12.21 99.75 -31.55
C LEU A 16 13.11 98.55 -31.94
N LEU A 17 14.38 98.80 -32.27
CA LEU A 17 15.35 97.76 -32.60
C LEU A 17 15.72 96.88 -31.40
N VAL A 18 15.74 97.44 -30.18
CA VAL A 18 15.99 96.71 -28.94
C VAL A 18 14.78 95.84 -28.54
N LEU A 19 13.56 96.28 -28.85
CA LEU A 19 12.32 95.53 -28.60
C LEU A 19 12.07 94.38 -29.58
N LEU A 20 12.78 94.35 -30.72
CA LEU A 20 12.67 93.30 -31.76
C LEU A 20 13.73 92.19 -31.61
N GLN A 21 14.53 92.19 -30.54
CA GLN A 21 15.44 91.08 -30.25
C GLN A 21 14.61 89.83 -29.87
N PRO A 22 14.79 88.67 -30.55
CA PRO A 22 14.08 87.46 -30.18
C PRO A 22 14.54 86.98 -28.80
N PHE A 23 13.62 86.97 -27.84
CA PHE A 23 13.85 86.35 -26.54
C PHE A 23 13.86 84.83 -26.72
N SER A 24 15.04 84.23 -26.86
CA SER A 24 15.20 82.76 -26.83
C SER A 24 14.86 82.26 -25.42
N GLY A 25 13.61 81.86 -25.23
CA GLY A 25 13.11 81.38 -23.94
C GLY A 25 13.79 80.06 -23.55
N LYS A 26 14.53 80.05 -22.42
CA LYS A 26 15.19 78.88 -21.82
C LYS A 26 14.25 77.71 -21.44
N SER A 27 12.94 77.85 -21.70
CA SER A 27 11.90 76.85 -21.39
C SER A 27 11.95 75.64 -22.32
N GLN A 28 12.18 75.85 -23.63
CA GLN A 28 12.22 74.73 -24.59
C GLN A 28 13.39 73.78 -24.33
N SER A 29 14.54 74.29 -23.91
CA SER A 29 15.68 73.45 -23.53
C SER A 29 15.40 72.62 -22.27
N HIS A 30 14.62 73.15 -21.32
CA HIS A 30 14.30 72.45 -20.09
C HIS A 30 13.32 71.28 -20.34
N GLU A 31 12.28 71.51 -21.14
CA GLU A 31 11.33 70.47 -21.54
C GLU A 31 12.00 69.34 -22.33
N ALA A 32 12.90 69.68 -23.26
CA ALA A 32 13.68 68.69 -24.01
C ALA A 32 14.57 67.83 -23.10
N THR A 33 15.25 68.44 -22.11
CA THR A 33 16.04 67.69 -21.11
C THR A 33 15.17 66.80 -20.23
N GLN A 34 13.97 67.26 -19.86
CA GLN A 34 13.05 66.46 -19.05
C GLN A 34 12.49 65.27 -19.83
N LEU A 35 12.18 65.45 -21.12
CA LEU A 35 11.72 64.37 -21.98
C LEU A 35 12.80 63.28 -22.15
N MET A 36 14.07 63.69 -22.32
CA MET A 36 15.20 62.77 -22.37
C MET A 36 15.32 61.95 -21.08
N LEU A 37 15.29 62.61 -19.91
CA LEU A 37 15.33 61.94 -18.61
C LEU A 37 14.15 60.97 -18.42
N ASN A 38 12.97 61.33 -18.89
CA ASN A 38 11.79 60.45 -18.83
C ASN A 38 11.94 59.24 -19.75
N TYR A 39 12.54 59.41 -20.93
CA TYR A 39 12.86 58.31 -21.84
C TYR A 39 13.87 57.34 -21.22
N GLU A 40 14.93 57.85 -20.59
CA GLU A 40 15.90 57.05 -19.84
C GLU A 40 15.23 56.25 -18.71
N LYS A 41 14.39 56.90 -17.89
CA LYS A 41 13.62 56.22 -16.83
C LYS A 41 12.70 55.14 -17.37
N LEU A 42 12.02 55.39 -18.50
CA LEU A 42 11.15 54.40 -19.14
C LEU A 42 11.96 53.18 -19.61
N MET A 43 13.14 53.39 -20.18
CA MET A 43 14.03 52.31 -20.59
C MET A 43 14.51 51.48 -19.39
N GLN A 44 14.86 52.13 -18.27
CA GLN A 44 15.22 51.43 -17.03
C GLN A 44 14.06 50.59 -16.48
N LEU A 45 12.84 51.13 -16.47
CA LEU A 45 11.65 50.39 -16.03
C LEU A 45 11.35 49.19 -16.94
N LYS A 46 11.54 49.32 -18.26
CA LYS A 46 11.41 48.19 -19.20
C LYS A 46 12.42 47.09 -18.92
N GLU A 47 13.66 47.46 -18.60
CA GLU A 47 14.70 46.49 -18.27
C GLU A 47 14.41 45.77 -16.96
N ILE A 48 13.96 46.48 -15.91
CA ILE A 48 13.49 45.86 -14.66
C ILE A 48 12.32 44.90 -14.93
N LEU A 49 11.36 45.29 -15.77
CA LEU A 49 10.22 44.43 -16.11
C LEU A 49 10.67 43.15 -16.83
N ASP A 50 11.63 43.25 -17.76
CA ASP A 50 12.22 42.09 -18.44
C ASP A 50 12.96 41.17 -17.46
N GLN A 51 13.73 41.73 -16.53
CA GLN A 51 14.38 40.96 -15.46
C GLN A 51 13.37 40.30 -14.51
N MET A 52 12.29 40.99 -14.14
CA MET A 52 11.22 40.43 -13.32
C MET A 52 10.51 39.28 -14.05
N HIS A 53 10.23 39.43 -15.34
CA HIS A 53 9.64 38.37 -16.15
C HIS A 53 10.56 37.15 -16.22
N LYS A 54 11.86 37.35 -16.47
CA LYS A 54 12.87 36.27 -16.42
C LYS A 54 12.92 35.60 -15.04
N GLY A 55 12.89 36.37 -13.96
CA GLY A 55 12.86 35.86 -12.60
C GLY A 55 11.61 35.03 -12.30
N TYR A 56 10.44 35.49 -12.75
CA TYR A 56 9.18 34.75 -12.65
C TYR A 56 9.26 33.40 -13.37
N VAL A 57 9.74 33.38 -14.62
CA VAL A 57 9.91 32.15 -15.41
C VAL A 57 10.85 31.16 -14.70
N VAL A 58 11.95 31.63 -14.11
CA VAL A 58 12.88 30.77 -13.35
C VAL A 58 12.20 30.20 -12.09
N LEU A 59 11.43 31.00 -11.36
CA LEU A 59 10.71 30.55 -10.17
C LEU A 59 9.62 29.51 -10.53
N GLU A 60 8.86 29.74 -11.59
CA GLU A 60 7.83 28.83 -12.06
C GLU A 60 8.43 27.48 -12.48
N GLN A 61 9.51 27.50 -13.28
CA GLN A 61 10.24 26.30 -13.68
C GLN A 61 10.87 25.57 -12.49
N GLY A 62 11.44 26.33 -11.54
CA GLY A 62 12.03 25.80 -10.31
C GLY A 62 10.97 25.11 -9.44
N TYR A 63 9.82 25.75 -9.23
CA TYR A 63 8.70 25.18 -8.50
C TYR A 63 8.17 23.91 -9.16
N ALA A 64 7.95 23.92 -10.48
CA ALA A 64 7.49 22.75 -11.22
C ALA A 64 8.47 21.57 -11.07
N ARG A 65 9.77 21.83 -11.11
CA ARG A 65 10.81 20.80 -10.92
C ARG A 65 10.79 20.23 -9.50
N VAL A 66 10.77 21.09 -8.47
CA VAL A 66 10.73 20.63 -7.07
C VAL A 66 9.46 19.83 -6.80
N LYS A 67 8.31 20.31 -7.28
CA LYS A 67 7.03 19.60 -7.21
C LYS A 67 7.12 18.22 -7.88
N GLY A 68 7.66 18.14 -9.09
CA GLY A 68 7.82 16.87 -9.81
C GLY A 68 8.74 15.88 -9.09
N ILE A 69 9.85 16.35 -8.51
CA ILE A 69 10.76 15.52 -7.69
C ILE A 69 10.05 15.01 -6.44
N ALA A 70 9.34 15.89 -5.72
CA ALA A 70 8.62 15.54 -4.51
C ALA A 70 7.51 14.52 -4.78
N GLU A 71 6.70 14.73 -5.83
CA GLU A 71 5.67 13.78 -6.28
C GLU A 71 6.28 12.44 -6.70
N GLY A 72 7.41 12.46 -7.41
CA GLY A 72 8.14 11.24 -7.79
C GLY A 72 8.62 10.47 -6.57
N ASN A 73 9.21 11.14 -5.58
CA ASN A 73 9.67 10.52 -4.35
C ASN A 73 8.51 9.91 -3.54
N PHE A 74 7.38 10.61 -3.47
CA PHE A 74 6.19 10.09 -2.79
C PHE A 74 5.66 8.82 -3.47
N LYS A 75 5.56 8.82 -4.81
CA LYS A 75 5.15 7.65 -5.60
C LYS A 75 6.10 6.46 -5.43
N LEU A 76 7.41 6.70 -5.33
CA LEU A 76 8.40 5.65 -5.06
C LEU A 76 8.19 5.03 -3.67
N HIS A 77 7.98 5.86 -2.64
CA HIS A 77 7.67 5.35 -1.30
C HIS A 77 6.32 4.62 -1.25
N GLU A 78 5.30 5.11 -1.94
CA GLU A 78 4.01 4.41 -2.08
C GLU A 78 4.16 3.05 -2.76
N ALA A 79 4.93 2.98 -3.87
CA ALA A 79 5.22 1.74 -4.55
C ALA A 79 5.97 0.75 -3.63
N PHE A 80 7.04 1.21 -2.97
CA PHE A 80 7.82 0.41 -2.03
C PHE A 80 6.98 -0.12 -0.86
N LEU A 81 6.09 0.70 -0.30
CA LEU A 81 5.24 0.31 0.83
C LEU A 81 4.04 -0.55 0.42
N SER A 82 3.63 -0.52 -0.85
CA SER A 82 2.56 -1.34 -1.40
C SER A 82 3.03 -2.67 -1.98
N GLU A 83 4.33 -2.82 -2.24
CA GLU A 83 4.92 -4.06 -2.78
C GLU A 83 4.75 -5.27 -1.84
N PRO A 84 4.98 -5.16 -0.51
CA PRO A 84 4.69 -6.26 0.44
C PRO A 84 3.20 -6.66 0.53
N LEU A 85 2.28 -5.80 0.07
CA LEU A 85 0.86 -6.15 0.01
C LEU A 85 0.57 -7.08 -1.17
N LYS A 86 1.41 -7.10 -2.22
CA LYS A 86 1.25 -7.97 -3.39
C LYS A 86 1.90 -9.32 -3.10
N VAL A 87 1.23 -10.40 -3.50
CA VAL A 87 1.76 -11.77 -3.37
C VAL A 87 2.44 -12.17 -4.67
N SER A 88 3.70 -12.57 -4.60
CA SER A 88 4.44 -13.05 -5.77
C SER A 88 3.97 -14.45 -6.23
N PRO A 89 4.10 -14.79 -7.53
CA PRO A 89 3.81 -16.12 -8.05
C PRO A 89 4.58 -17.24 -7.33
N GLU A 90 5.82 -16.97 -6.93
CA GLU A 90 6.71 -17.90 -6.24
C GLU A 90 6.08 -18.39 -4.93
N VAL A 91 5.55 -17.47 -4.12
CA VAL A 91 4.84 -17.79 -2.86
C VAL A 91 3.59 -18.64 -3.13
N ARG A 92 2.84 -18.35 -4.20
CA ARG A 92 1.63 -19.12 -4.58
C ARG A 92 1.95 -20.54 -5.03
N THR A 93 3.07 -20.74 -5.71
CA THR A 93 3.51 -22.04 -6.22
C THR A 93 4.40 -22.82 -5.24
N TYR A 94 4.62 -22.28 -4.05
CA TYR A 94 5.48 -22.91 -3.06
C TYR A 94 4.93 -24.29 -2.66
N TYR A 95 5.76 -25.33 -2.76
CA TYR A 95 5.33 -26.73 -2.69
C TYR A 95 4.55 -27.08 -1.41
N ARG A 96 4.90 -26.44 -0.27
CA ARG A 96 4.24 -26.69 1.02
C ARG A 96 2.78 -26.26 1.05
N VAL A 97 2.36 -25.33 0.18
CA VAL A 97 0.95 -24.96 0.01
C VAL A 97 0.13 -26.18 -0.41
N ALA A 98 0.62 -26.93 -1.40
CA ALA A 98 -0.04 -28.15 -1.87
C ALA A 98 -0.03 -29.25 -0.79
N ASP A 99 1.04 -29.37 -0.02
CA ASP A 99 1.12 -30.34 1.08
C ASP A 99 0.13 -30.03 2.21
N ILE A 100 -0.02 -28.76 2.61
CA ILE A 100 -1.01 -28.35 3.62
C ILE A 100 -2.44 -28.71 3.18
N ILE A 101 -2.79 -28.46 1.92
CA ILE A 101 -4.09 -28.82 1.36
C ILE A 101 -4.28 -30.34 1.37
N GLN A 102 -3.25 -31.10 0.99
CA GLN A 102 -3.29 -32.56 1.05
C GLN A 102 -3.44 -33.09 2.47
N TYR A 103 -2.78 -32.49 3.46
CA TYR A 103 -2.96 -32.86 4.86
C TYR A 103 -4.39 -32.63 5.33
N GLN A 104 -5.03 -31.51 4.95
CA GLN A 104 -6.45 -31.28 5.27
C GLN A 104 -7.33 -32.41 4.74
N GLN A 105 -7.13 -32.80 3.47
CA GLN A 105 -7.90 -33.86 2.84
C GLN A 105 -7.71 -35.20 3.54
N ARG A 106 -6.47 -35.52 3.93
CA ARG A 106 -6.14 -36.73 4.70
C ARG A 106 -6.78 -36.71 6.08
N ILE A 107 -6.74 -35.58 6.80
CA ILE A 107 -7.38 -35.42 8.11
C ILE A 107 -8.88 -35.75 8.00
N LEU A 108 -9.57 -35.13 7.04
CA LEU A 108 -11.00 -35.37 6.79
C LEU A 108 -11.31 -36.83 6.41
N GLY A 109 -10.50 -37.42 5.55
CA GLY A 109 -10.69 -38.79 5.08
C GLY A 109 -10.46 -39.83 6.18
N GLU A 110 -9.34 -39.74 6.91
CA GLU A 110 -8.95 -40.68 7.95
C GLU A 110 -9.92 -40.61 9.15
N TYR A 111 -10.35 -39.41 9.54
CA TYR A 111 -11.40 -39.20 10.54
C TYR A 111 -12.70 -39.90 10.13
N LYS A 112 -13.27 -39.55 8.98
CA LYS A 112 -14.57 -40.09 8.54
C LYS A 112 -14.55 -41.61 8.47
N SER A 113 -13.45 -42.16 7.94
CA SER A 113 -13.25 -43.61 7.83
C SER A 113 -13.20 -44.30 9.20
N THR A 114 -12.47 -43.74 10.16
CA THR A 114 -12.34 -44.32 11.50
C THR A 114 -13.64 -44.17 12.29
N TYR A 115 -14.25 -42.98 12.27
CA TYR A 115 -15.50 -42.72 12.98
C TYR A 115 -16.62 -43.63 12.50
N ALA A 116 -16.78 -43.83 11.19
CA ALA A 116 -17.78 -44.75 10.63
C ALA A 116 -17.61 -46.20 11.14
N LYS A 117 -16.37 -46.72 11.15
CA LYS A 117 -16.09 -48.07 11.66
C LYS A 117 -16.43 -48.21 13.14
N VAL A 118 -16.18 -47.17 13.91
CA VAL A 118 -16.36 -47.14 15.36
C VAL A 118 -17.83 -46.95 15.72
N SER A 119 -18.59 -46.16 14.94
CA SER A 119 -20.03 -45.96 15.11
C SER A 119 -20.85 -47.18 14.68
N ASP A 120 -20.43 -47.86 13.61
CA ASP A 120 -21.08 -49.08 13.13
C ASP A 120 -20.72 -50.28 14.03
N GLY A 121 -19.57 -50.21 14.71
CA GLY A 121 -19.14 -51.19 15.68
C GLY A 121 -19.94 -51.09 16.97
N ASP A 122 -20.58 -52.18 17.37
CA ASP A 122 -21.37 -52.26 18.60
C ASP A 122 -20.49 -52.30 19.88
N PHE A 123 -19.24 -51.81 19.81
CA PHE A 123 -18.20 -51.93 20.86
C PHE A 123 -18.01 -50.64 21.67
N PHE A 124 -18.57 -49.52 21.21
CA PHE A 124 -18.49 -48.22 21.88
C PHE A 124 -19.87 -47.76 22.30
N SER A 125 -19.96 -47.21 23.51
CA SER A 125 -21.19 -46.63 24.03
C SER A 125 -21.48 -45.29 23.36
N LYS A 126 -22.74 -44.84 23.42
CA LYS A 126 -23.14 -43.52 22.89
C LYS A 126 -22.36 -42.37 23.51
N ALA A 127 -22.02 -42.46 24.80
CA ALA A 127 -21.23 -41.44 25.49
C ALA A 127 -19.78 -41.38 24.97
N GLU A 128 -19.17 -42.54 24.71
CA GLU A 128 -17.82 -42.61 24.12
C GLU A 128 -17.81 -42.09 22.69
N LEU A 129 -18.82 -42.42 21.88
CA LEU A 129 -18.96 -41.89 20.52
C LEU A 129 -19.11 -40.36 20.50
N ALA A 130 -19.82 -39.79 21.48
CA ALA A 130 -19.94 -38.34 21.63
C ALA A 130 -18.61 -37.70 22.01
N PHE A 131 -17.86 -38.29 22.95
CA PHE A 131 -16.53 -37.83 23.34
C PHE A 131 -15.54 -37.87 22.17
N LEU A 132 -15.54 -38.95 21.39
CA LEU A 132 -14.71 -39.06 20.19
C LEU A 132 -15.06 -37.97 19.16
N ALA A 133 -16.35 -37.71 18.93
CA ALA A 133 -16.80 -36.67 18.01
C ALA A 133 -16.30 -35.27 18.44
N GLU A 134 -16.38 -34.93 19.73
CA GLU A 134 -15.87 -33.66 20.27
C GLU A 134 -14.35 -33.51 20.09
N MET A 135 -13.60 -34.58 20.36
CA MET A 135 -12.14 -34.59 20.16
C MET A 135 -11.76 -34.38 18.68
N TYR A 136 -12.45 -35.07 17.75
CA TYR A 136 -12.23 -34.86 16.32
C TYR A 136 -12.65 -33.46 15.86
N GLU A 137 -13.73 -32.90 16.41
CA GLU A 137 -14.16 -31.53 16.12
C GLU A 137 -13.08 -30.51 16.50
N GLY A 138 -12.41 -30.71 17.63
CA GLY A 138 -11.27 -29.87 18.04
C GLY A 138 -10.12 -29.88 17.04
N LEU A 139 -9.69 -31.07 16.59
CA LEU A 139 -8.66 -31.22 15.55
C LEU A 139 -9.10 -30.59 14.24
N PHE A 140 -10.36 -30.77 13.85
CA PHE A 140 -10.90 -30.23 12.62
C PHE A 140 -10.93 -28.70 12.63
N LYS A 141 -11.40 -28.08 13.73
CA LYS A 141 -11.36 -26.63 13.91
C LYS A 141 -9.93 -26.08 13.83
N ALA A 142 -8.96 -26.77 14.44
CA ALA A 142 -7.56 -26.36 14.33
C ALA A 142 -7.05 -26.44 12.89
N SER A 143 -7.37 -27.53 12.18
CA SER A 143 -6.99 -27.69 10.77
C SER A 143 -7.62 -26.63 9.84
N LEU A 144 -8.89 -26.30 10.06
CA LEU A 144 -9.57 -25.25 9.29
C LEU A 144 -8.96 -23.87 9.56
N ARG A 145 -8.66 -23.54 10.82
CA ARG A 145 -7.99 -22.27 11.15
C ARG A 145 -6.66 -22.13 10.41
N ASN A 146 -5.88 -23.21 10.31
CA ASN A 146 -4.62 -23.21 9.58
C ASN A 146 -4.81 -23.02 8.07
N LEU A 147 -5.92 -23.51 7.50
CA LEU A 147 -6.29 -23.22 6.12
C LEU A 147 -6.78 -21.78 5.91
N ASP A 148 -7.57 -21.25 6.84
CA ASP A 148 -8.01 -19.85 6.78
C ASP A 148 -6.80 -18.90 6.83
N GLU A 149 -5.82 -19.19 7.70
CA GLU A 149 -4.56 -18.45 7.76
C GLU A 149 -3.75 -18.58 6.47
N LEU A 150 -3.67 -19.79 5.89
CA LEU A 150 -3.02 -20.00 4.60
C LEU A 150 -3.68 -19.16 3.49
N VAL A 151 -5.02 -19.06 3.47
CA VAL A 151 -5.75 -18.21 2.52
C VAL A 151 -5.40 -16.74 2.73
N LEU A 152 -5.32 -16.26 3.97
CA LEU A 152 -4.92 -14.87 4.27
C LEU A 152 -3.49 -14.58 3.79
N ILE A 153 -2.55 -15.52 3.99
CA ILE A 153 -1.16 -15.39 3.53
C ILE A 153 -1.05 -15.41 1.99
N LEU A 154 -1.92 -16.15 1.30
CA LEU A 154 -1.91 -16.22 -0.17
C LEU A 154 -2.70 -15.08 -0.85
N THR A 155 -3.49 -14.32 -0.08
CA THR A 155 -4.29 -13.21 -0.57
C THR A 155 -3.50 -11.90 -0.49
N ALA A 156 -3.51 -11.14 -1.59
CA ALA A 156 -2.86 -9.83 -1.66
C ALA A 156 -3.70 -8.77 -0.92
N GLY A 157 -3.05 -7.88 -0.18
CA GLY A 157 -3.67 -6.75 0.51
C GLY A 157 -4.15 -7.01 1.93
N GLU A 158 -4.33 -8.28 2.34
CA GLU A 158 -4.82 -8.63 3.68
C GLU A 158 -3.77 -8.49 4.78
N LEU A 159 -2.49 -8.70 4.44
CA LEU A 159 -1.37 -8.65 5.39
C LEU A 159 -0.20 -7.85 4.81
N ARG A 160 0.39 -6.98 5.64
CA ARG A 160 1.69 -6.33 5.37
C ARG A 160 2.81 -7.30 5.70
N MET A 161 3.09 -8.23 4.80
CA MET A 161 4.14 -9.25 4.94
C MET A 161 5.01 -9.28 3.68
N SER A 162 6.33 -9.25 3.87
CA SER A 162 7.28 -9.55 2.79
C SER A 162 7.14 -11.01 2.32
N ASP A 163 7.59 -11.30 1.11
CA ASP A 163 7.54 -12.67 0.58
C ASP A 163 8.32 -13.67 1.46
N PHE A 164 9.44 -13.25 2.05
CA PHE A 164 10.19 -14.08 3.00
C PHE A 164 9.37 -14.44 4.24
N GLU A 165 8.71 -13.45 4.85
CA GLU A 165 7.83 -13.68 6.00
C GLU A 165 6.62 -14.56 5.62
N ARG A 166 6.09 -14.43 4.40
CA ARG A 166 5.02 -15.30 3.90
C ARG A 166 5.50 -16.75 3.79
N LEU A 167 6.70 -16.98 3.26
CA LEU A 167 7.28 -18.33 3.18
C LEU A 167 7.51 -18.94 4.57
N GLU A 168 8.03 -18.16 5.52
CA GLU A 168 8.21 -18.61 6.91
C GLU A 168 6.87 -18.93 7.59
N ALA A 169 5.83 -18.14 7.32
CA ALA A 169 4.49 -18.41 7.82
C ALA A 169 3.89 -19.69 7.20
N ILE A 170 4.07 -19.92 5.90
CA ILE A 170 3.67 -21.18 5.25
C ILE A 170 4.43 -22.36 5.83
N ASP A 171 5.72 -22.19 6.12
CA ASP A 171 6.55 -23.22 6.76
C ASP A 171 6.02 -23.61 8.14
N ARG A 172 5.66 -22.62 8.97
CA ARG A 172 5.02 -22.83 10.26
C ARG A 172 3.69 -23.59 10.09
N LEU A 173 2.81 -23.12 9.22
CA LEU A 173 1.51 -23.76 8.97
C LEU A 173 1.66 -25.20 8.47
N HIS A 174 2.67 -25.48 7.66
CA HIS A 174 2.99 -26.82 7.22
C HIS A 174 3.35 -27.73 8.39
N VAL A 175 4.22 -27.27 9.30
CA VAL A 175 4.59 -28.03 10.51
C VAL A 175 3.36 -28.28 11.39
N GLU A 176 2.57 -27.26 11.66
CA GLU A 176 1.36 -27.38 12.49
C GLU A 176 0.34 -28.36 11.88
N MET A 177 0.05 -28.22 10.58
CA MET A 177 -0.89 -29.10 9.90
C MET A 177 -0.39 -30.56 9.86
N SER A 178 0.92 -30.75 9.65
CA SER A 178 1.52 -32.09 9.71
C SER A 178 1.41 -32.69 11.11
N GLY A 179 1.58 -31.87 12.17
CA GLY A 179 1.40 -32.28 13.56
C GLY A 179 -0.03 -32.73 13.85
N LEU A 180 -1.03 -31.99 13.36
CA LEU A 180 -2.44 -32.38 13.50
C LEU A 180 -2.74 -33.73 12.83
N LEU A 181 -2.15 -33.99 11.66
CA LEU A 181 -2.30 -35.28 10.98
C LEU A 181 -1.64 -36.42 11.77
N VAL A 182 -0.47 -36.19 12.39
CA VAL A 182 0.17 -37.18 13.28
C VAL A 182 -0.72 -37.46 14.48
N SER A 183 -1.19 -36.42 15.19
CA SER A 183 -2.08 -36.59 16.35
C SER A 183 -3.36 -37.34 16.00
N LEU A 184 -3.96 -37.05 14.84
CA LEU A 184 -5.12 -37.78 14.34
C LEU A 184 -4.84 -39.28 14.18
N ARG A 185 -3.67 -39.62 13.62
CA ARG A 185 -3.27 -41.01 13.38
C ARG A 185 -3.00 -41.75 14.69
N ASP A 186 -2.40 -41.09 15.67
CA ASP A 186 -2.18 -41.66 16.99
C ASP A 186 -3.52 -41.99 17.66
N ILE A 187 -4.45 -41.04 17.65
CA ILE A 187 -5.82 -41.21 18.14
C ILE A 187 -6.53 -42.37 17.43
N ASN A 188 -6.48 -42.39 16.09
CA ASN A 188 -7.11 -43.46 15.31
C ASN A 188 -6.50 -44.82 15.64
N THR A 189 -5.19 -44.89 15.86
CA THR A 189 -4.50 -46.12 16.24
C THR A 189 -4.96 -46.63 17.61
N GLU A 190 -5.08 -45.73 18.59
CA GLU A 190 -5.58 -46.06 19.93
C GLU A 190 -7.03 -46.55 19.90
N ILE A 191 -7.90 -45.85 19.17
CA ILE A 191 -9.31 -46.22 19.02
C ILE A 191 -9.45 -47.60 18.37
N ASN A 192 -8.70 -47.86 17.30
CA ASN A 192 -8.73 -49.15 16.62
C ASN A 192 -8.21 -50.28 17.54
N SER A 193 -7.13 -50.04 18.27
CA SER A 193 -6.59 -50.99 19.26
C SER A 193 -7.62 -51.33 20.34
N LEU A 194 -8.28 -50.31 20.90
CA LEU A 194 -9.31 -50.48 21.91
C LEU A 194 -10.52 -51.26 21.36
N GLY A 195 -10.95 -50.95 20.13
CA GLY A 195 -12.01 -51.68 19.43
C GLY A 195 -11.68 -53.17 19.26
N ILE A 196 -10.45 -53.49 18.84
CA ILE A 196 -9.97 -54.88 18.70
C ILE A 196 -9.98 -55.60 20.05
N GLN A 197 -9.47 -54.97 21.11
CA GLN A 197 -9.44 -55.54 22.45
C GLN A 197 -10.86 -55.83 22.98
N ARG A 198 -11.79 -54.88 22.80
CA ARG A 198 -13.19 -55.06 23.21
C ARG A 198 -13.89 -56.18 22.44
N ASN A 199 -13.65 -56.27 21.14
CA ASN A 199 -14.18 -57.36 20.32
C ASN A 199 -13.66 -58.72 20.79
N ARG A 200 -12.36 -58.81 21.08
CA ARG A 200 -11.75 -60.03 21.62
C ARG A 200 -12.39 -60.46 22.95
N VAL A 201 -12.48 -59.55 23.92
CA VAL A 201 -13.10 -59.83 25.24
C VAL A 201 -14.56 -60.25 25.10
N ARG A 202 -15.31 -59.63 24.17
CA ARG A 202 -16.70 -60.02 23.88
C ARG A 202 -16.79 -61.43 23.32
N ASN A 203 -15.92 -61.79 22.38
CA ASN A 203 -15.92 -63.11 21.76
C ASN A 203 -15.49 -64.19 22.76
N GLU A 204 -14.44 -63.93 23.56
CA GLU A 204 -14.02 -64.83 24.65
C GLU A 204 -15.15 -65.05 25.66
N ARG A 205 -15.90 -64.00 26.03
CA ARG A 205 -17.07 -64.14 26.90
C ARG A 205 -18.16 -65.01 26.26
N LYS A 206 -18.47 -64.81 24.98
CA LYS A 206 -19.45 -65.64 24.25
C LYS A 206 -19.01 -67.10 24.23
N SER A 207 -17.76 -67.39 23.89
CA SER A 207 -17.21 -68.75 23.91
C SER A 207 -17.31 -69.39 25.30
N ILE A 208 -17.00 -68.65 26.37
CA ILE A 208 -17.12 -69.18 27.74
C ILE A 208 -18.58 -69.49 28.10
N LEU A 209 -19.53 -68.63 27.74
CA LEU A 209 -20.95 -68.87 27.99
C LEU A 209 -21.46 -70.12 27.26
N GLU A 210 -21.08 -70.27 25.99
CA GLU A 210 -21.38 -71.45 25.16
C GLU A 210 -20.78 -72.74 25.76
N LEU A 211 -19.52 -72.69 26.21
CA LEU A 211 -18.85 -73.82 26.88
C LEU A 211 -19.52 -74.23 28.19
N ASN A 212 -20.09 -73.27 28.94
CA ASN A 212 -20.80 -73.53 30.19
C ASN A 212 -22.29 -73.88 29.99
N GLY A 213 -22.75 -74.06 28.74
CA GLY A 213 -24.14 -74.40 28.43
C GLY A 213 -25.15 -73.29 28.75
N ILE A 214 -24.68 -72.07 29.01
CA ILE A 214 -25.51 -70.89 29.25
C ILE A 214 -25.71 -70.21 27.90
N LYS A 215 -26.88 -70.36 27.28
CA LYS A 215 -27.20 -69.58 26.08
C LYS A 215 -27.27 -68.09 26.46
N PRO A 216 -26.67 -67.20 25.65
CA PRO A 216 -26.67 -65.76 25.89
C PRO A 216 -28.07 -65.16 25.84
#